data_AF-A0A963V5M3-F1
#
_entry.id   AF-A0A963V5M3-F1
#
_cell.length_a   1.000
_cell.length_b   1.000
_cell.length_c   1.000
_cell.angle_alpha   90.00
_cell.angle_beta   90.00
_cell.angle_gamma   90.00
#
_symmetry.space_group_name_H-M   'P 1'
#
loop_
_entity.id
_entity.type
_entity.pdbx_description
1 polymer ?
#
loop_
_entity_poly.entity_id
_entity_poly.type
_entity_poly.pdbx_seq_one_letter_code
_entity_poly.pdbx_strand_id
1 'polypeptide(L)'
;DSTRMYQGLSRGDLRSTVDDLHRMMIKREPDLTFIIDMDPKAGLARAKGRNGHEERFEDFGEDLQRRMRAGFLDLAKEFSGRCRVVDGNRPPETVAAEVARIAEAAIG
;
A
#
# COMPACT_ATOMS: atom_id res chain seq x y z
N ASP A 1 -2.57 -7.12 -3.01
CA ASP A 1 -2.09 -6.68 -1.67
C ASP A 1 -3.07 -5.84 -0.87
N SER A 2 -3.66 -4.77 -1.41
CA SER A 2 -4.58 -3.91 -0.63
C SER A 2 -5.73 -4.68 0.04
N THR A 3 -6.33 -5.67 -0.62
CA THR A 3 -7.38 -6.53 -0.01
C THR A 3 -6.87 -7.29 1.23
N ARG A 4 -5.64 -7.82 1.19
CA ARG A 4 -5.01 -8.49 2.34
C ARG A 4 -4.92 -7.55 3.53
N MET A 5 -4.63 -6.27 3.29
CA MET A 5 -4.52 -5.26 4.33
C MET A 5 -5.86 -4.75 4.83
N TYR A 6 -6.74 -4.28 3.96
CA TYR A 6 -8.02 -3.72 4.37
C TYR A 6 -8.92 -4.76 5.05
N GLN A 7 -8.95 -6.00 4.55
CA GLN A 7 -9.78 -7.05 5.16
C GLN A 7 -9.09 -7.70 6.37
N GLY A 8 -7.76 -7.86 6.32
CA GLY A 8 -6.99 -8.42 7.45
C GLY A 8 -6.96 -7.50 8.69
N LEU A 9 -6.95 -6.18 8.50
CA LEU A 9 -6.90 -5.21 9.61
C LEU A 9 -8.27 -4.79 10.14
N SER A 10 -9.33 -4.85 9.31
CA SER A 10 -10.67 -4.41 9.72
C SER A 10 -11.46 -5.47 10.48
N ARG A 11 -11.17 -6.76 10.26
CA ARG A 11 -11.90 -7.88 10.87
C ARG A 11 -10.92 -9.00 11.22
N GLY A 12 -10.66 -9.15 12.52
CA GLY A 12 -9.61 -10.00 13.09
C GLY A 12 -9.42 -11.34 12.39
N ASP A 13 -8.20 -11.52 11.86
CA ASP A 13 -7.64 -12.79 11.39
C ASP A 13 -8.17 -13.33 10.05
N LEU A 14 -8.85 -12.50 9.24
CA LEU A 14 -9.25 -12.90 7.88
C LEU A 14 -8.10 -12.99 6.88
N ARG A 15 -6.85 -12.72 7.29
CA ARG A 15 -5.69 -12.72 6.38
C ARG A 15 -5.54 -14.07 5.67
N SER A 16 -5.63 -15.16 6.42
CA SER A 16 -5.57 -16.53 5.88
C SER A 16 -6.67 -16.78 4.86
N THR A 17 -7.91 -16.37 5.17
CA THR A 17 -9.06 -16.50 4.27
C THR A 17 -8.87 -15.68 2.99
N VAL A 18 -8.34 -14.46 3.08
CA VAL A 18 -8.07 -13.62 1.90
C VAL A 18 -6.97 -14.24 1.04
N ASP A 19 -5.94 -14.82 1.65
CA ASP A 19 -4.85 -15.50 0.93
C ASP A 19 -5.36 -16.75 0.21
N ASP A 20 -6.26 -17.52 0.84
CA ASP A 20 -6.93 -18.67 0.21
C ASP A 20 -7.80 -18.25 -0.98
N LEU A 21 -8.60 -17.20 -0.81
CA LEU A 21 -9.43 -16.66 -1.90
C LEU A 21 -8.58 -16.13 -3.06
N HIS A 22 -7.49 -15.42 -2.77
CA HIS A 22 -6.56 -14.93 -3.78
C HIS A 22 -5.95 -16.10 -4.57
N ARG A 23 -5.49 -17.14 -3.87
CA ARG A 23 -4.95 -18.36 -4.47
C ARG A 23 -5.99 -19.11 -5.30
N MET A 24 -7.25 -19.12 -4.90
CA MET A 24 -8.31 -19.85 -5.61
C MET A 24 -8.79 -19.08 -6.85
N MET A 25 -8.98 -17.77 -6.74
CA MET A 25 -9.64 -16.95 -7.77
C MET A 25 -8.67 -16.27 -8.73
N ILE A 26 -7.56 -15.71 -8.23
CA ILE A 26 -6.65 -14.88 -9.03
C ILE A 26 -5.47 -15.71 -9.54
N LYS A 27 -4.91 -16.59 -8.70
CA LYS A 27 -3.79 -17.52 -9.03
C LYS A 27 -2.51 -16.85 -9.55
N ARG A 28 -2.40 -15.53 -9.46
CA ARG A 28 -1.25 -14.74 -9.89
C ARG A 28 -0.92 -13.68 -8.86
N GLU A 29 0.36 -13.54 -8.57
CA GLU A 29 0.90 -12.40 -7.82
C GLU A 29 1.45 -11.38 -8.81
N PRO A 30 1.46 -10.08 -8.45
CA PRO A 30 2.22 -9.09 -9.20
C PRO A 30 3.72 -9.44 -9.18
N ASP A 31 4.37 -9.30 -10.32
CA ASP A 31 5.83 -9.46 -10.42
C ASP A 31 6.56 -8.34 -9.65
N LEU A 32 5.94 -7.16 -9.55
CA LEU A 32 6.42 -6.00 -8.81
C LEU A 32 5.24 -5.24 -8.17
N THR A 33 5.41 -4.79 -6.93
CA THR A 33 4.43 -3.98 -6.19
C THR A 33 5.14 -2.84 -5.46
N PHE A 34 4.69 -1.62 -5.69
CA PHE A 34 5.21 -0.43 -5.01
C PHE A 34 4.35 -0.11 -3.80
N ILE A 35 4.98 -0.01 -2.63
CA ILE A 35 4.38 0.52 -1.41
C ILE A 35 4.90 1.94 -1.22
N ILE A 36 4.06 2.92 -1.52
CA ILE A 36 4.40 4.34 -1.30
C ILE A 36 4.16 4.64 0.18
N ASP A 37 5.22 4.54 0.99
CA ASP A 37 5.14 4.78 2.43
C ASP A 37 5.12 6.27 2.72
N MET A 38 4.13 6.73 3.47
CA MET A 38 3.97 8.15 3.78
C MET A 38 3.46 8.32 5.22
N ASP A 39 3.85 9.42 5.87
CA ASP A 39 3.24 9.80 7.13
C ASP A 39 1.73 10.01 6.96
N PRO A 40 0.87 9.36 7.78
CA PRO A 40 -0.57 9.46 7.64
C PRO A 40 -1.12 10.90 7.69
N LYS A 41 -0.55 11.76 8.54
CA LYS A 41 -1.02 13.16 8.66
C LYS A 41 -0.69 13.94 7.41
N ALA A 42 0.53 13.77 6.89
CA ALA A 42 0.93 14.40 5.65
C ALA A 42 0.14 13.85 4.44
N GLY A 43 -0.17 12.55 4.43
CA GLY A 43 -1.02 11.91 3.41
C GLY A 43 -2.45 12.49 3.41
N LEU A 44 -3.06 12.59 4.60
CA LEU A 44 -4.39 13.19 4.78
C LEU A 44 -4.42 14.65 4.34
N ALA A 45 -3.41 15.44 4.71
CA ALA A 45 -3.31 16.84 4.30
C ALA A 45 -3.25 17.00 2.77
N ARG A 46 -2.49 16.13 2.08
CA ARG A 46 -2.45 16.11 0.61
C ARG A 46 -3.78 15.69 0.00
N ALA A 47 -4.46 14.72 0.60
CA ALA A 47 -5.71 14.19 0.09
C ALA A 47 -6.85 15.21 0.20
N LYS A 48 -7.00 15.89 1.35
CA LYS A 48 -7.92 17.02 1.52
C LYS A 48 -7.65 18.21 0.61
N GLY A 49 -6.39 18.44 0.25
CA GLY A 49 -6.01 19.51 -0.69
C GLY A 49 -6.44 19.23 -2.14
N ARG A 50 -6.71 17.97 -2.49
CA ARG A 50 -7.35 17.57 -3.74
C ARG A 50 -8.85 17.59 -3.46
N ASN A 51 -9.59 18.62 -3.88
CA ASN A 51 -11.04 18.74 -3.71
C ASN A 51 -11.86 17.62 -4.44
N GLY A 52 -11.60 16.35 -4.13
CA GLY A 52 -12.28 15.17 -4.66
C GLY A 52 -12.98 14.42 -3.53
N HIS A 53 -14.07 13.73 -3.86
CA HIS A 53 -14.83 12.86 -2.95
C HIS A 53 -14.06 11.58 -2.56
N GLU A 54 -12.80 11.68 -2.12
CA GLU A 54 -12.01 10.55 -1.59
C GLU A 54 -12.10 10.41 -0.05
N GLU A 55 -13.15 10.97 0.56
CA GLU A 55 -13.36 10.96 2.02
C GLU A 55 -13.48 9.54 2.63
N ARG A 56 -13.81 8.53 1.81
CA ARG A 56 -14.09 7.16 2.30
C ARG A 56 -12.93 6.53 3.09
N PHE A 57 -11.68 6.85 2.76
CA PHE A 57 -10.50 6.33 3.47
C PHE A 57 -9.92 7.29 4.50
N GLU A 58 -10.22 8.58 4.35
CA GLU A 58 -9.77 9.64 5.25
C GLU A 58 -10.55 9.62 6.57
N ASP A 59 -11.81 9.18 6.53
CA ASP A 59 -12.70 9.06 7.69
C ASP A 59 -12.37 7.89 8.62
N PHE A 60 -11.42 7.03 8.25
CA PHE A 60 -11.03 5.87 9.06
C PHE A 60 -10.32 6.21 10.37
N GLY A 61 -9.93 7.48 10.57
CA GLY A 61 -9.26 7.95 11.76
C GLY A 61 -7.76 7.61 11.79
N GLU A 62 -7.00 8.42 12.54
CA GLU A 62 -5.53 8.37 12.57
C GLU A 62 -4.99 6.98 12.99
N ASP A 63 -5.64 6.33 13.98
CA ASP A 63 -5.21 5.02 14.48
C ASP A 63 -5.35 3.90 13.46
N LEU A 64 -6.40 3.93 12.63
CA LEU A 64 -6.54 2.93 11.56
C LEU A 64 -5.48 3.18 10.48
N GLN A 65 -5.23 4.44 10.11
CA GLN A 65 -4.19 4.76 9.12
C GLN A 65 -2.79 4.34 9.59
N ARG A 66 -2.46 4.53 10.88
CA ARG A 66 -1.22 4.04 11.48
C ARG A 66 -1.09 2.52 11.41
N ARG A 67 -2.17 1.79 11.74
CA ARG A 67 -2.21 0.32 11.64
C ARG A 67 -2.10 -0.16 10.19
N MET A 68 -2.76 0.53 9.25
CA MET A 68 -2.66 0.24 7.81
C MET A 68 -1.24 0.43 7.30
N ARG A 69 -0.61 1.55 7.64
CA ARG A 69 0.80 1.80 7.30
C ARG A 69 1.70 0.68 7.81
N ALA A 70 1.59 0.32 9.09
CA ALA A 70 2.35 -0.78 9.67
C ALA A 70 2.12 -2.10 8.93
N GLY A 71 0.85 -2.44 8.64
CA GLY A 71 0.50 -3.65 7.88
C GLY A 71 1.12 -3.69 6.49
N PHE A 72 1.07 -2.58 5.73
CA PHE A 72 1.70 -2.52 4.40
C PHE A 72 3.23 -2.66 4.46
N LEU A 73 3.87 -2.10 5.49
CA LEU A 73 5.31 -2.25 5.70
C LEU A 73 5.68 -3.68 6.07
N ASP A 74 4.88 -4.37 6.88
CA ASP A 74 5.10 -5.77 7.20
C ASP A 74 4.85 -6.68 5.99
N LEU A 75 3.82 -6.40 5.18
CA LEU A 75 3.59 -7.07 3.91
C LEU A 75 4.78 -6.89 2.96
N ALA A 76 5.39 -5.69 2.92
CA ALA A 76 6.57 -5.45 2.09
C ALA A 76 7.79 -6.27 2.55
N LYS A 77 7.94 -6.52 3.86
CA LYS A 77 8.97 -7.43 4.39
C LYS A 77 8.67 -8.88 4.03
N GLU A 78 7.42 -9.31 4.22
CA GLU A 78 6.94 -10.68 3.93
C GLU A 78 7.17 -11.03 2.45
N PHE A 79 6.87 -10.09 1.54
CA PHE A 79 7.02 -10.27 0.10
C PHE A 79 8.18 -9.46 -0.49
N SER A 80 9.32 -9.40 0.21
CA SER A 80 10.49 -8.61 -0.19
C SER A 80 11.05 -8.95 -1.57
N GLY A 81 10.73 -10.12 -2.14
CA GLY A 81 11.05 -10.45 -3.54
C GLY A 81 10.35 -9.55 -4.57
N ARG A 82 9.06 -9.26 -4.36
CA ARG A 82 8.19 -8.52 -5.30
C ARG A 82 7.75 -7.14 -4.80
N CYS A 83 7.86 -6.85 -3.51
CA CYS A 83 7.46 -5.57 -2.94
C CYS A 83 8.66 -4.62 -2.81
N ARG A 84 8.47 -3.36 -3.19
CA ARG A 84 9.45 -2.28 -3.05
C ARG A 84 8.80 -1.11 -2.32
N VAL A 85 9.40 -0.70 -1.20
CA VAL A 85 8.96 0.47 -0.43
C VAL A 85 9.62 1.71 -1.03
N VAL A 86 8.83 2.74 -1.31
CA VAL A 86 9.29 4.04 -1.80
C VAL A 86 8.84 5.10 -0.82
N ASP A 87 9.76 5.97 -0.39
CA ASP A 87 9.42 7.07 0.52
C ASP A 87 8.58 8.12 -0.20
N GLY A 88 7.29 8.16 0.13
CA GLY A 88 6.27 9.06 -0.37
C GLY A 88 6.21 10.42 0.32
N ASN A 89 7.01 10.65 1.37
CA ASN A 89 7.11 11.97 2.01
C ASN A 89 7.89 12.97 1.16
N ARG A 90 8.68 12.48 0.20
CA ARG A 90 9.43 13.30 -0.77
C ARG A 90 8.53 13.99 -1.80
N PRO A 91 9.06 14.96 -2.57
CA PRO A 91 8.34 15.57 -3.68
C PRO A 91 7.86 14.53 -4.71
N PRO A 92 6.67 14.72 -5.32
CA PRO A 92 6.10 13.76 -6.29
C PRO A 92 7.05 13.40 -7.43
N GLU A 93 7.84 14.34 -7.92
CA GLU A 93 8.80 14.16 -9.01
C GLU A 93 9.93 13.21 -8.60
N THR A 94 10.40 13.32 -7.35
CA THR A 94 11.41 12.41 -6.79
C THR A 94 10.85 11.00 -6.62
N VAL A 95 9.63 10.88 -6.11
CA VAL A 95 8.93 9.59 -5.96
C VAL A 95 8.75 8.93 -7.34
N ALA A 96 8.28 9.69 -8.33
CA ALA A 96 8.04 9.20 -9.68
C ALA A 96 9.34 8.73 -10.35
N ALA A 97 10.43 9.50 -10.23
CA ALA A 97 11.73 9.12 -10.78
C ALA A 97 12.27 7.82 -10.15
N GLU A 98 12.08 7.63 -8.84
CA GLU A 98 12.49 6.39 -8.19
C GLU A 98 11.65 5.18 -8.62
N VAL A 99 10.32 5.34 -8.70
CA VAL A 99 9.42 4.29 -9.19
C VAL A 99 9.79 3.89 -10.61
N ALA A 100 10.01 4.86 -11.51
CA ALA A 100 10.42 4.61 -12.89
C ALA A 100 11.72 3.81 -12.96
N ARG A 101 12.77 4.26 -12.24
CA ARG A 101 14.06 3.57 -12.18
C ARG A 101 13.94 2.12 -11.70
N ILE A 102 13.13 1.86 -10.67
CA ILE A 102 12.92 0.51 -10.14
C ILE A 102 12.14 -0.34 -11.14
N ALA A 103 11.11 0.22 -11.78
CA ALA A 103 10.30 -0.48 -12.77
C ALA A 103 11.14 -0.86 -14.00
N GLU A 104 11.94 0.06 -14.53
CA GLU A 104 12.85 -0.19 -15.65
C GLU A 104 13.82 -1.34 -15.34
N ALA A 105 14.42 -1.33 -14.15
CA ALA A 105 15.33 -2.39 -13.70
C ALA A 105 14.66 -3.76 -13.52
N ALA A 106 13.33 -3.81 -13.37
CA ALA A 106 12.56 -5.05 -13.22
C ALA A 106 12.00 -5.59 -14.55
N ILE A 107 11.97 -4.76 -15.60
CA ILE A 107 11.46 -5.11 -16.93
C ILE A 107 12.61 -5.43 -17.91
N GLY A 108 13.82 -4.93 -17.64
CA GLY A 108 15.06 -5.30 -18.35
C GLY A 108 15.54 -6.70 -18.03
#